data_AF-A0A951MYS5-F1
#
_entry.id   AF-A0A951MYS5-F1
#
_cell.length_a   1.000
_cell.length_b   1.000
_cell.length_c   1.000
_cell.angle_alpha   90.00
_cell.angle_beta   90.00
_cell.angle_gamma   90.00
#
_symmetry.space_group_name_H-M   'P 1'
#
loop_
_entity.id
_entity.type
_entity.pdbx_description
1 polymer ?
#
loop_
_entity_poly.entity_id
_entity_poly.type
_entity_poly.pdbx_seq_one_letter_code
_entity_poly.pdbx_strand_id
1 'polypeptide(L)'
;MDPLRAEDPADLIVAWEAVEDLLAVVPEGPGKETLRMTAAGWSVDEIAERLGIGVDEVRVQAARARIRVLTAAATRDADTGQSGEMIDDD
;
A
#
# COMPACT_ATOMS: atom_id res chain seq x y z
N MET A 1 13.36 14.94 24.32
CA MET A 1 12.90 13.70 23.69
C MET A 1 11.53 14.02 23.13
N ASP A 2 11.48 14.46 21.88
CA ASP A 2 10.22 14.83 21.23
C ASP A 2 9.53 13.54 20.77
N PRO A 3 8.23 13.34 21.08
CA PRO A 3 7.52 12.19 20.55
C PRO A 3 7.39 12.39 19.04
N LEU A 4 7.62 11.32 18.27
CA LEU A 4 7.20 11.19 16.87
C LEU A 4 5.67 11.36 16.82
N ARG A 5 5.19 12.60 16.92
CA ARG A 5 3.82 12.95 16.52
C ARG A 5 3.81 12.75 15.02
N ALA A 6 3.00 11.82 14.57
CA ALA A 6 2.60 11.77 13.17
C ALA A 6 2.24 13.19 12.75
N GLU A 7 2.98 13.72 11.78
CA GLU A 7 2.62 14.93 11.04
C GLU A 7 1.17 14.72 10.54
N ASP A 8 0.40 15.80 10.54
CA ASP A 8 -1.05 15.81 10.35
C ASP A 8 -1.49 14.79 9.28
N PRO A 9 -2.50 13.92 9.50
CA PRO A 9 -2.98 13.00 8.47
C PRO A 9 -3.40 13.71 7.16
N ALA A 10 -3.61 15.03 7.19
CA ALA A 10 -3.80 15.87 6.01
C ALA A 10 -2.51 16.09 5.17
N ASP A 11 -1.32 15.96 5.76
CA ASP A 11 -0.02 16.09 5.09
C ASP A 11 0.42 14.80 4.38
N LEU A 12 -0.34 13.70 4.54
CA LEU A 12 -0.13 12.44 3.84
C LEU A 12 -0.68 12.51 2.40
N ILE A 13 -0.20 13.49 1.63
CA ILE A 13 -0.37 13.54 0.18
C ILE A 13 0.56 12.48 -0.41
N VAL A 14 0.05 11.25 -0.53
CA VAL A 14 0.76 10.21 -1.28
C VAL A 14 0.74 10.64 -2.74
N ALA A 15 1.92 10.96 -3.29
CA ALA A 15 2.05 11.18 -4.72
C ALA A 15 1.48 9.96 -5.46
N TRP A 16 0.65 10.19 -6.48
CA TRP A 16 0.03 9.10 -7.25
C TRP A 16 1.08 8.10 -7.80
N GLU A 17 2.29 8.58 -8.08
CA GLU A 17 3.45 7.75 -8.44
C GLU A 17 3.80 6.71 -7.36
N ALA A 18 3.83 7.11 -6.09
CA ALA A 18 4.06 6.19 -4.97
C ALA A 18 2.93 5.17 -4.82
N VAL A 19 1.69 5.54 -5.16
CA VAL A 19 0.56 4.59 -5.21
C VAL A 19 0.79 3.56 -6.31
N GLU A 20 1.17 3.96 -7.52
CA GLU A 20 1.43 3.05 -8.63
C GLU A 20 2.59 2.09 -8.36
N ASP A 21 3.66 2.56 -7.72
CA ASP A 21 4.80 1.71 -7.31
C ASP A 21 4.39 0.62 -6.31
N LEU A 22 3.46 0.94 -5.40
CA LEU A 22 2.89 -0.03 -4.46
C LEU A 22 1.92 -0.98 -5.17
N LEU A 23 1.14 -0.49 -6.14
CA LEU A 23 0.23 -1.33 -6.91
C LEU A 23 0.96 -2.28 -7.87
N ALA A 24 2.18 -1.95 -8.29
CA ALA A 24 2.99 -2.81 -9.16
C ALA A 24 3.25 -4.21 -8.55
N VAL A 25 3.27 -4.32 -7.21
CA VAL A 25 3.47 -5.61 -6.52
C VAL A 25 2.20 -6.44 -6.37
N VAL A 26 1.04 -5.85 -6.68
CA VAL A 26 -0.26 -6.54 -6.61
C VAL A 26 -0.54 -7.18 -7.98
N PRO A 27 -0.86 -8.49 -8.03
CA PRO A 27 -1.26 -9.14 -9.27
C PRO A 27 -2.49 -8.48 -9.90
N GLU A 28 -2.56 -8.49 -11.23
CA GLU A 28 -3.74 -8.01 -11.96
C GLU A 28 -5.01 -8.75 -11.50
N GLY A 29 -6.12 -8.03 -11.44
CA GLY A 29 -7.41 -8.55 -11.02
C GLY A 29 -8.14 -7.68 -9.98
N PRO A 30 -9.22 -8.20 -9.37
CA PRO A 30 -10.14 -7.42 -8.54
C PRO A 30 -9.46 -6.72 -7.36
N GLY A 31 -8.44 -7.34 -6.75
CA GLY A 31 -7.69 -6.75 -5.63
C GLY A 31 -6.88 -5.51 -6.01
N LYS A 32 -6.24 -5.51 -7.19
CA LYS A 32 -5.50 -4.35 -7.68
C LYS A 32 -6.45 -3.21 -8.08
N GLU A 33 -7.53 -3.56 -8.76
CA GLU A 33 -8.57 -2.60 -9.16
C GLU A 33 -9.23 -1.95 -7.92
N THR A 34 -9.53 -2.75 -6.89
CA THR A 34 -10.08 -2.26 -5.62
C THR A 34 -9.15 -1.25 -4.95
N LEU A 35 -7.85 -1.52 -4.88
CA LEU A 35 -6.89 -0.56 -4.30
C LEU A 35 -6.74 0.71 -5.14
N ARG A 36 -6.75 0.62 -6.48
CA ARG A 36 -6.74 1.81 -7.35
C ARG A 36 -7.93 2.72 -7.07
N MET A 37 -9.14 2.17 -7.03
CA MET A 37 -10.35 2.94 -6.74
C MET A 37 -10.34 3.51 -5.32
N THR A 38 -9.87 2.72 -4.34
CA THR A 38 -9.71 3.20 -2.95
C THR A 38 -8.73 4.37 -2.88
N ALA A 39 -7.59 4.29 -3.56
CA ALA A 39 -6.61 5.38 -3.62
C ALA A 39 -7.13 6.62 -4.37
N ALA A 40 -8.04 6.42 -5.33
CA ALA A 40 -8.77 7.48 -6.00
C ALA A 40 -9.93 8.05 -5.16
N GLY A 41 -10.13 7.58 -3.92
CA GLY A 41 -11.12 8.10 -2.98
C GLY A 41 -12.52 7.50 -3.11
N TRP A 42 -12.70 6.40 -3.85
CA TRP A 42 -14.00 5.75 -3.99
C TRP A 42 -14.42 5.07 -2.70
N SER A 43 -15.72 5.10 -2.42
CA SER A 43 -16.33 4.36 -1.33
C SER A 43 -16.43 2.86 -1.65
N VAL A 44 -16.57 2.03 -0.61
CA VAL A 44 -16.69 0.57 -0.76
C VAL A 44 -17.93 0.19 -1.57
N ASP A 45 -19.03 0.93 -1.40
CA ASP A 45 -20.29 0.68 -2.12
C ASP A 45 -20.15 0.99 -3.62
N GLU A 46 -19.50 2.11 -3.98
CA GLU A 46 -19.23 2.46 -5.38
C GLU A 46 -18.32 1.43 -6.05
N ILE A 47 -17.31 0.93 -5.34
CA ILE A 47 -16.42 -0.12 -5.84
C ILE A 47 -17.18 -1.43 -6.05
N ALA A 48 -18.03 -1.81 -5.09
CA ALA A 48 -18.85 -3.03 -5.16
C ALA A 48 -19.77 -3.00 -6.38
N GLU A 49 -20.47 -1.88 -6.58
CA GLU A 49 -21.33 -1.65 -7.74
C GLU A 49 -20.52 -1.72 -9.04
N ARG A 50 -19.39 -1.01 -9.10
CA ARG A 50 -18.55 -0.92 -10.31
C ARG A 50 -17.97 -2.27 -10.75
N LEU A 51 -17.63 -3.12 -9.78
CA LEU A 51 -17.04 -4.45 -10.00
C LEU A 51 -18.09 -5.56 -10.12
N GLY A 52 -19.36 -5.29 -9.78
CA GLY A 52 -20.41 -6.30 -9.75
C GLY A 52 -20.18 -7.38 -8.69
N ILE A 53 -19.57 -7.03 -7.56
CA ILE A 53 -19.27 -7.94 -6.44
C ILE A 53 -19.89 -7.41 -5.14
N GLY A 54 -19.99 -8.27 -4.12
CA GLY A 54 -20.50 -7.86 -2.81
C GLY A 54 -19.51 -6.98 -2.04
N VAL A 55 -20.04 -6.10 -1.17
CA VAL A 55 -19.26 -5.23 -0.27
C VAL A 55 -18.24 -6.01 0.57
N ASP A 56 -18.61 -7.20 1.06
CA ASP A 56 -17.70 -8.04 1.84
C ASP A 56 -16.54 -8.58 1.00
N GLU A 57 -16.79 -8.90 -0.28
CA GLU A 57 -15.73 -9.31 -1.21
C GLU A 57 -14.77 -8.15 -1.47
N VAL A 58 -15.26 -6.92 -1.66
CA VAL A 58 -14.42 -5.71 -1.78
C VAL A 58 -13.48 -5.58 -0.57
N ARG A 59 -14.02 -5.73 0.65
CA ARG A 59 -13.23 -5.67 1.88
C ARG A 59 -12.15 -6.75 1.95
N VAL A 60 -12.49 -7.98 1.56
CA VAL A 60 -11.53 -9.10 1.51
C VAL A 60 -10.43 -8.84 0.49
N GLN A 61 -10.79 -8.35 -0.70
CA GLN A 61 -9.84 -8.03 -1.76
C GLN A 61 -8.90 -6.90 -1.36
N ALA A 62 -9.44 -5.82 -0.77
CA ALA A 62 -8.66 -4.71 -0.23
C ALA A 62 -7.69 -5.18 0.87
N ALA A 63 -8.15 -6.01 1.81
CA ALA A 63 -7.31 -6.55 2.88
C ALA A 63 -6.16 -7.41 2.35
N ARG A 64 -6.45 -8.33 1.41
CA ARG A 64 -5.44 -9.19 0.77
C ARG A 64 -4.40 -8.37 0.01
N ALA A 65 -4.86 -7.38 -0.76
CA ALA A 65 -3.98 -6.52 -1.53
C ALA A 65 -3.12 -5.65 -0.60
N ARG A 66 -3.67 -5.10 0.48
CA ARG A 66 -2.93 -4.35 1.51
C ARG A 66 -1.85 -5.20 2.18
N ILE A 67 -2.13 -6.46 2.52
CA ILE A 67 -1.11 -7.37 3.08
C ILE A 67 0.05 -7.54 2.11
N ARG A 68 -0.21 -7.75 0.81
CA ARG A 68 0.86 -7.88 -0.19
C ARG A 68 1.72 -6.62 -0.29
N VAL A 69 1.09 -5.45 -0.31
CA VAL A 69 1.80 -4.16 -0.34
C VAL A 69 2.71 -4.02 0.89
N LEU A 70 2.19 -4.30 2.09
CA LEU A 70 2.96 -4.23 3.33
C LEU A 70 4.10 -5.26 3.37
N THR A 71 3.86 -6.48 2.88
CA THR A 71 4.91 -7.51 2.78
C THR A 71 6.01 -7.08 1.81
N ALA A 72 5.66 -6.56 0.64
CA ALA A 72 6.63 -6.11 -0.34
C ALA A 72 7.45 -4.91 0.17
N ALA A 73 6.81 -3.96 0.86
CA ALA A 73 7.51 -2.86 1.50
C ALA A 73 8.50 -3.36 2.56
N ALA A 74 8.08 -4.28 3.44
CA ALA A 74 8.95 -4.88 4.44
C ALA A 74 10.14 -5.65 3.84
N THR A 75 9.95 -6.34 2.71
CA THR A 75 11.07 -6.99 1.99
C THR A 75 12.07 -5.97 1.44
N ARG A 76 11.61 -4.87 0.85
CA ARG A 76 12.49 -3.80 0.34
C ARG A 76 13.31 -3.15 1.45
N ASP A 77 12.69 -2.91 2.61
CA ASP A 77 13.39 -2.33 3.77
C ASP A 77 14.46 -3.30 4.30
N ALA A 78 14.18 -4.61 4.33
CA ALA A 78 15.15 -5.63 4.74
C ALA A 78 16.36 -5.72 3.80
N ASP A 79 16.15 -5.60 2.47
CA ASP A 79 17.25 -5.60 1.48
C ASP A 79 18.12 -4.33 1.58
N THR A 80 17.50 -3.19 1.90
CA THR A 80 18.22 -1.91 2.05
C THR A 80 19.07 -1.89 3.34
N GLY A 81 18.62 -2.56 4.40
CA GLY A 81 19.33 -2.66 5.67
C GLY A 81 20.61 -3.53 5.65
N GLN A 82 20.77 -4.45 4.69
CA GLN A 82 21.99 -5.28 4.58
C GLN A 82 23.14 -4.60 3.81
N SER A 83 22.88 -3.49 3.13
CA SER A 83 23.89 -2.84 2.27
C SER A 83 24.76 -1.80 3.00
N GLY A 84 24.53 -1.58 4.31
CA GLY A 84 25.11 -0.46 5.07
C GLY A 84 26.24 -0.77 6.04
N GLU A 85 26.66 -2.03 6.21
CA GLU A 85 27.65 -2.42 7.23
C GLU A 85 28.84 -3.16 6.59
N MET A 86 29.62 -2.44 5.78
CA MET A 86 31.05 -2.73 5.66
C MET A 86 31.76 -1.78 6.63
N ILE A 87 31.91 -2.25 7.86
CA ILE A 87 32.91 -1.71 8.77
C ILE A 87 34.25 -2.11 8.17
N ASP A 88 34.92 -1.17 7.52
CA ASP A 88 36.34 -1.26 7.25
C ASP A 88 37.04 -1.23 8.62
N ASP A 89 37.46 -2.41 9.09
CA ASP A 89 38.33 -2.57 10.26
C ASP A 89 39.78 -2.44 9.77
N ASP A 90 40.45 -1.38 10.23
CA ASP A 90 41.83 -0.98 9.91
C ASP A 90 42.85 -1.79 10.74
#